data_AF-A0A0Q4S465-F1
#
_entry.id   AF-A0A0Q4S465-F1
#
_cell.length_a   1.000
_cell.length_b   1.000
_cell.length_c   1.000
_cell.angle_alpha   90.00
_cell.angle_beta   90.00
_cell.angle_gamma   90.00
#
_symmetry.space_group_name_H-M   'P 1'
#
loop_
_entity.id
_entity.type
_entity.pdbx_description
1 polymer ?
#
loop_
_entity_poly.entity_id
_entity_poly.type
_entity_poly.pdbx_seq_one_letter_code
_entity_poly.pdbx_strand_id
1 'polypeptide(L)'
;MSDCNCNQNSANDNSAQVPNFAEAGFAEGNSHAQALQTNAGVAAQLEGVHALKLSVCVGASYNASTNKICFTIPIYGNYCVTSPVHIPVGGQIKVCAQTCGSFIPTGLKATIYLNGSVIANITLFGAC
;
A
#
# COMPACT_ATOMS: atom_id res chain seq x y z
N MET A 1 29.78 30.82 -6.49
CA MET A 1 28.35 30.62 -6.20
C MET A 1 27.65 31.03 -7.47
N SER A 2 27.21 30.05 -8.27
CA SER A 2 26.77 30.30 -9.64
C SER A 2 25.33 30.83 -9.63
N ASP A 3 25.17 32.01 -10.21
CA ASP A 3 23.91 32.74 -10.33
C ASP A 3 22.88 31.99 -11.20
N CYS A 4 21.74 31.63 -10.63
CA CYS A 4 20.55 31.26 -11.41
C CYS A 4 19.63 32.48 -11.48
N ASN A 5 19.51 33.06 -12.68
CA ASN A 5 18.60 34.17 -12.95
C ASN A 5 17.32 33.64 -13.64
N CYS A 6 16.14 34.04 -13.16
CA CYS A 6 14.87 33.68 -13.79
C CYS A 6 14.65 34.53 -15.04
N ASN A 7 14.71 33.91 -16.22
CA ASN A 7 14.33 34.55 -17.47
C ASN A 7 12.79 34.52 -17.60
N GLN A 8 12.13 35.64 -17.29
CA GLN A 8 10.77 35.88 -17.76
C GLN A 8 10.87 36.45 -19.18
N ASN A 9 10.58 35.63 -20.19
CA ASN A 9 10.10 36.17 -21.45
C ASN A 9 9.12 35.22 -22.13
N SER A 10 7.94 35.77 -22.38
CA SER A 10 6.81 35.17 -23.08
C SER A 10 7.10 34.99 -24.57
N ALA A 11 6.29 34.09 -25.15
CA ALA A 11 6.01 33.86 -26.58
C ALA A 11 6.84 32.76 -27.28
N ASN A 12 6.14 31.64 -27.53
CA ASN A 12 6.43 30.60 -28.49
C ASN A 12 7.78 29.88 -28.36
N ASP A 13 7.83 28.86 -27.50
CA ASP A 13 8.59 27.67 -27.87
C ASP A 13 8.05 26.39 -27.23
N ASN A 14 8.01 25.33 -28.03
CA ASN A 14 7.45 24.03 -27.70
C ASN A 14 8.34 23.32 -26.67
N SER A 15 8.03 23.44 -25.39
CA SER A 15 8.64 22.60 -24.36
C SER A 15 7.62 22.23 -23.30
N ALA A 16 7.36 20.93 -23.23
CA ALA A 16 6.52 20.19 -22.31
C ALA A 16 6.15 20.96 -21.03
N GLN A 17 5.07 21.73 -21.14
CA GLN A 17 4.46 22.40 -20.02
C GLN A 17 3.91 21.32 -19.08
N VAL A 18 4.47 21.22 -17.88
CA VAL A 18 3.96 20.33 -16.84
C VAL A 18 2.49 20.70 -16.59
N PRO A 19 1.52 19.79 -16.80
CA PRO A 19 0.12 20.14 -16.71
C PRO A 19 -0.25 20.64 -15.31
N ASN A 20 -1.09 21.67 -15.25
CA ASN A 20 -1.67 22.11 -14.00
C ASN A 20 -2.76 21.13 -13.55
N PHE A 21 -2.41 20.18 -12.68
CA PHE A 21 -3.33 19.15 -12.18
C PHE A 21 -4.39 19.67 -11.20
N ALA A 22 -4.31 20.94 -10.78
CA ALA A 22 -5.37 21.57 -9.99
C ALA A 22 -6.60 21.96 -10.84
N GLU A 23 -6.43 22.17 -12.15
CA GLU A 23 -7.52 22.50 -13.08
C GLU A 23 -7.95 21.30 -13.94
N ALA A 24 -7.02 20.44 -14.36
CA ALA A 24 -7.32 19.41 -15.36
C ALA A 24 -7.91 18.10 -14.80
N GLY A 25 -7.73 17.82 -13.50
CA GLY A 25 -8.04 16.51 -12.94
C GLY A 25 -7.22 15.38 -13.60
N PHE A 26 -7.22 14.18 -13.00
CA PHE A 26 -6.51 13.02 -13.57
C PHE A 26 -7.40 12.32 -14.60
N ALA A 27 -7.54 12.88 -15.80
CA ALA A 27 -8.22 12.18 -16.89
C ALA A 27 -7.33 11.06 -17.46
N GLU A 28 -7.89 9.85 -17.52
CA GLU A 28 -7.29 8.54 -17.85
C GLU A 28 -6.78 8.42 -19.30
N GLY A 29 -5.80 9.24 -19.68
CA GLY A 29 -5.32 9.34 -21.05
C GLY A 29 -3.85 9.00 -21.27
N ASN A 30 -3.19 8.26 -20.37
CA ASN A 30 -1.78 7.91 -20.57
C ASN A 30 -1.51 6.43 -20.32
N SER A 31 -1.28 5.70 -21.41
CA SER A 31 -0.83 4.30 -21.48
C SER A 31 0.61 4.09 -20.95
N HIS A 32 1.13 5.02 -20.14
CA HIS A 32 2.35 4.89 -19.34
C HIS A 32 2.08 4.94 -17.83
N ALA A 33 0.81 4.92 -17.40
CA ALA A 33 0.42 4.85 -15.99
C ALA A 33 0.37 3.42 -15.40
N GLN A 34 1.13 2.46 -15.94
CA GLN A 34 1.16 1.08 -15.41
C GLN A 34 2.11 0.86 -14.22
N ALA A 35 2.51 1.92 -13.50
CA ALA A 35 3.42 1.77 -12.35
C ALA A 35 3.03 2.54 -11.09
N LEU A 36 1.76 2.94 -10.93
CA LEU A 36 1.26 3.42 -9.64
C LEU A 36 -0.18 2.95 -9.34
N GLN A 37 -0.47 1.69 -9.66
CA GLN A 37 -1.65 0.95 -9.18
C GLN A 37 -1.32 0.13 -7.92
N THR A 38 -0.45 0.66 -7.07
CA THR A 38 -0.11 0.07 -5.78
C THR A 38 -0.44 1.08 -4.69
N ASN A 39 -1.57 0.85 -4.00
CA ASN A 39 -2.00 1.45 -2.72
C ASN A 39 -3.04 2.59 -2.68
N ALA A 40 -3.64 3.01 -3.78
CA ALA A 40 -4.80 3.91 -3.73
C ALA A 40 -6.02 3.27 -4.41
N GLY A 41 -6.82 2.56 -3.61
CA GLY A 41 -8.07 1.97 -4.08
C GLY A 41 -7.92 0.54 -4.58
N VAL A 42 -7.60 -0.39 -3.68
CA VAL A 42 -8.20 -1.72 -3.81
C VAL A 42 -9.69 -1.50 -3.59
N ALA A 43 -10.42 -1.28 -4.69
CA ALA A 43 -11.86 -1.45 -4.70
C ALA A 43 -12.09 -2.93 -4.40
N ALA A 44 -12.17 -3.25 -3.11
CA ALA A 44 -12.53 -4.57 -2.66
C ALA A 44 -13.93 -4.81 -3.21
N GLN A 45 -14.01 -5.61 -4.28
CA GLN A 45 -15.28 -6.07 -4.84
C GLN A 45 -15.94 -6.97 -3.79
N LEU A 46 -16.71 -6.34 -2.90
CA LEU A 46 -17.54 -7.03 -1.91
C LEU A 46 -18.90 -7.30 -2.55
N GLU A 47 -18.98 -8.34 -3.39
CA GLU A 47 -20.28 -8.82 -3.87
C GLU A 47 -21.05 -9.47 -2.71
N GLY A 48 -21.98 -8.70 -2.12
CA GLY A 48 -23.24 -9.06 -1.42
C GLY A 48 -23.22 -10.05 -0.24
N VAL A 49 -22.47 -11.15 -0.34
CA VAL A 49 -22.35 -12.23 0.66
C VAL A 49 -20.90 -12.73 0.80
N HIS A 50 -20.01 -12.38 -0.13
CA HIS A 50 -18.56 -12.55 0.00
C HIS A 50 -17.87 -11.45 0.80
N ALA A 51 -18.63 -10.44 1.27
CA ALA A 51 -18.15 -9.37 2.13
C ALA A 51 -17.42 -9.85 3.40
N LEU A 52 -17.76 -11.03 3.90
CA LEU A 52 -17.14 -11.61 5.08
C LEU A 52 -15.80 -12.32 4.78
N LYS A 53 -15.53 -12.60 3.50
CA LYS A 53 -14.28 -13.23 3.06
C LYS A 53 -13.33 -12.16 2.55
N LEU A 54 -12.72 -11.43 3.47
CA LEU A 54 -11.74 -10.41 3.15
C LEU A 54 -10.39 -11.07 2.84
N SER A 55 -9.83 -10.75 1.67
CA SER A 55 -8.44 -11.07 1.31
C SER A 55 -7.79 -9.84 0.69
N VAL A 56 -6.82 -9.25 1.39
CA VAL A 56 -6.18 -8.00 0.98
C VAL A 56 -4.70 -8.05 1.30
N CYS A 57 -3.87 -7.42 0.46
CA CYS A 57 -2.46 -7.19 0.75
C CYS A 57 -2.20 -5.70 0.89
N VAL A 58 -1.53 -5.31 1.96
CA VAL A 58 -1.21 -3.94 2.30
C VAL A 58 0.29 -3.76 2.53
N GLY A 59 0.77 -2.55 2.29
CA GLY A 59 2.13 -2.17 2.70
C GLY A 59 2.23 -2.09 4.22
N ALA A 60 3.40 -2.44 4.76
CA ALA A 60 3.68 -2.34 6.18
C ALA A 60 4.93 -1.49 6.43
N SER A 61 4.95 -0.79 7.55
CA SER A 61 6.11 -0.06 8.03
C SER A 61 6.82 -0.85 9.13
N TYR A 62 8.14 -0.71 9.22
CA TYR A 62 8.94 -1.35 10.26
C TYR A 62 9.63 -0.30 11.12
N ASN A 63 9.47 -0.42 12.43
CA ASN A 63 10.13 0.41 13.41
C ASN A 63 11.31 -0.37 14.01
N ALA A 64 12.53 0.00 13.63
CA ALA A 64 13.74 -0.67 14.07
C ALA A 64 14.00 -0.51 15.59
N SER A 65 13.57 0.60 16.21
CA SER A 65 13.77 0.85 17.64
C SER A 65 12.91 -0.04 18.53
N THR A 66 11.74 -0.44 18.06
CA THR A 66 10.80 -1.30 18.81
C THR A 66 10.68 -2.71 18.23
N ASN A 67 11.33 -2.98 17.10
CA ASN A 67 11.26 -4.22 16.35
C ASN A 67 9.81 -4.63 15.99
N LYS A 68 8.99 -3.64 15.62
CA LYS A 68 7.56 -3.84 15.29
C LYS A 68 7.27 -3.52 13.84
N ILE A 69 6.46 -4.37 13.22
CA ILE A 69 5.88 -4.19 11.90
C ILE A 69 4.46 -3.70 12.11
N CYS A 70 4.16 -2.49 11.63
CA CYS A 70 2.83 -1.89 11.72
C CYS A 70 2.19 -1.80 10.34
N PHE A 71 0.90 -2.14 10.26
CA PHE A 71 0.13 -2.12 9.02
C PHE A 71 -1.34 -1.85 9.30
N THR A 72 -2.05 -1.34 8.28
CA THR A 72 -3.47 -1.01 8.36
C THR A 72 -4.24 -1.97 7.47
N ILE A 73 -5.15 -2.73 8.06
CA ILE A 73 -6.09 -3.55 7.29
C ILE A 73 -7.38 -2.72 7.15
N PRO A 74 -7.89 -2.51 5.92
CA PRO A 74 -9.20 -1.89 5.72
C PRO A 74 -10.26 -2.58 6.58
N ILE A 75 -11.17 -1.81 7.16
CA ILE A 75 -12.27 -2.28 8.04
C ILE A 75 -11.79 -2.73 9.45
N TYR A 76 -10.65 -3.42 9.57
CA TYR A 76 -10.17 -3.97 10.84
C TYR A 76 -9.22 -3.05 11.62
N GLY A 77 -8.64 -2.03 10.96
CA GLY A 77 -7.83 -1.00 11.60
C GLY A 77 -6.33 -1.29 11.60
N ASN A 78 -5.62 -0.66 12.53
CA ASN A 78 -4.16 -0.68 12.62
C ASN A 78 -3.68 -1.82 13.53
N TYR A 79 -2.74 -2.62 13.04
CA TYR A 79 -2.10 -3.68 13.80
C TYR A 79 -0.59 -3.45 13.83
N CYS A 80 0.03 -3.72 14.97
CA CYS A 80 1.48 -3.72 15.15
C CYS A 80 1.91 -5.03 15.77
N VAL A 81 2.81 -5.73 15.09
CA VAL A 81 3.24 -7.08 15.47
C VAL A 81 4.76 -7.10 15.55
N THR A 82 5.30 -7.81 16.53
CA THR A 82 6.76 -7.91 16.69
C THR A 82 7.35 -8.77 15.60
N SER A 83 8.38 -8.28 14.91
CA SER A 83 9.03 -9.08 13.87
C SER A 83 9.86 -10.20 14.50
N PRO A 84 9.75 -11.46 14.02
CA PRO A 84 10.62 -12.54 14.49
C PRO A 84 12.06 -12.38 13.98
N VAL A 85 12.27 -11.58 12.93
CA VAL A 85 13.56 -11.37 12.28
C VAL A 85 13.88 -9.88 12.15
N HIS A 86 15.15 -9.53 12.22
CA HIS A 86 15.58 -8.16 11.96
C HIS A 86 15.46 -7.85 10.47
N ILE A 87 14.72 -6.80 10.12
CA ILE A 87 14.50 -6.42 8.72
C ILE A 87 15.61 -5.45 8.30
N PRO A 88 16.40 -5.78 7.25
CA PRO A 88 17.44 -4.89 6.76
C PRO A 88 16.83 -3.60 6.18
N VAL A 89 17.59 -2.51 6.27
CA VAL A 89 17.19 -1.20 5.74
C VAL A 89 16.88 -1.33 4.24
N GLY A 90 15.69 -0.92 3.81
CA GLY A 90 15.23 -1.00 2.42
C GLY A 90 14.48 -2.29 2.04
N GLY A 91 14.26 -3.22 2.98
CA GLY A 91 13.44 -4.40 2.75
C GLY A 91 11.98 -4.04 2.42
N GLN A 92 11.43 -4.66 1.36
CA GLN A 92 10.02 -4.48 1.01
C GLN A 92 9.15 -5.39 1.87
N ILE A 93 8.31 -4.79 2.71
CA ILE A 93 7.40 -5.52 3.61
C ILE A 93 5.98 -5.44 3.05
N LYS A 94 5.39 -6.61 2.79
CA LYS A 94 4.00 -6.75 2.38
C LYS A 94 3.27 -7.64 3.36
N VAL A 95 2.09 -7.22 3.80
CA VAL A 95 1.26 -8.03 4.71
C VAL A 95 -0.03 -8.37 3.99
N CYS A 96 -0.30 -9.66 3.82
CA CYS A 96 -1.56 -10.13 3.27
C CYS A 96 -2.44 -10.67 4.40
N ALA A 97 -3.63 -10.13 4.53
CA ALA A 97 -4.62 -10.52 5.50
C ALA A 97 -5.74 -11.32 4.83
N GLN A 98 -6.19 -12.37 5.51
CA GLN A 98 -7.28 -13.22 5.07
C GLN A 98 -8.16 -13.60 6.26
N THR A 99 -9.46 -13.41 6.14
CA THR A 99 -10.42 -13.91 7.13
C THR A 99 -10.54 -15.43 7.06
N CYS A 100 -10.61 -16.07 8.21
CA CYS A 100 -10.76 -17.52 8.37
C CYS A 100 -12.20 -17.86 8.72
N GLY A 101 -12.71 -18.98 8.23
CA GLY A 101 -14.08 -19.44 8.45
C GLY A 101 -14.79 -19.77 7.13
N SER A 102 -15.90 -20.52 7.23
CA SER A 102 -16.64 -20.97 6.05
C SER A 102 -17.75 -20.00 5.65
N PHE A 103 -18.50 -19.46 6.61
CA PHE A 103 -19.62 -18.55 6.37
C PHE A 103 -19.53 -17.29 7.23
N ILE A 104 -19.25 -17.43 8.54
CA ILE A 104 -18.92 -16.33 9.45
C ILE A 104 -17.41 -16.37 9.71
N PRO A 105 -16.69 -15.25 9.56
CA PRO A 105 -15.26 -15.18 9.77
C PRO A 105 -15.01 -15.33 11.27
N THR A 106 -14.42 -16.45 11.64
CA THR A 106 -14.06 -16.81 13.01
C THR A 106 -12.77 -16.15 13.45
N GLY A 107 -11.99 -15.61 12.51
CA GLY A 107 -10.73 -14.93 12.78
C GLY A 107 -10.14 -14.25 11.55
N LEU A 108 -9.00 -13.59 11.75
CA LEU A 108 -8.22 -12.94 10.71
C LEU A 108 -6.78 -13.36 10.81
N LYS A 109 -6.27 -13.94 9.73
CA LYS A 109 -4.88 -14.38 9.58
C LYS A 109 -4.12 -13.35 8.76
N ALA A 110 -2.95 -12.96 9.21
CA ALA A 110 -2.02 -12.11 8.48
C ALA A 110 -0.73 -12.87 8.18
N THR A 111 -0.32 -12.81 6.92
CA THR A 111 0.94 -13.39 6.43
C THR A 111 1.86 -12.25 6.04
N ILE A 112 3.03 -12.20 6.67
CA ILE A 112 4.02 -11.16 6.47
C ILE A 112 5.06 -11.67 5.47
N TYR A 113 5.29 -10.87 4.44
CA TYR A 113 6.26 -11.12 3.40
C TYR A 113 7.37 -10.08 3.48
N LEU A 114 8.61 -10.53 3.36
CA LEU A 114 9.79 -9.68 3.20
C LEU A 114 10.45 -10.03 1.87
N ASN A 115 10.57 -9.06 0.97
CA ASN A 115 11.13 -9.25 -0.38
C ASN A 115 10.47 -10.41 -1.16
N GLY A 116 9.16 -10.62 -0.95
CA GLY A 116 8.39 -11.68 -1.59
C GLY A 116 8.38 -13.04 -0.85
N SER A 117 9.23 -13.22 0.17
CA SER A 117 9.29 -14.46 0.96
C SER A 117 8.48 -14.35 2.24
N VAL A 118 7.75 -15.40 2.62
CA VAL A 118 6.99 -15.44 3.88
C VAL A 118 7.97 -15.51 5.05
N ILE A 119 7.86 -14.56 5.99
CA ILE A 119 8.67 -14.54 7.20
C ILE A 119 7.88 -14.89 8.46
N ALA A 120 6.57 -14.64 8.45
CA ALA A 120 5.72 -14.91 9.59
C ALA A 120 4.28 -15.14 9.15
N ASN A 121 3.60 -16.00 9.88
CA ASN A 121 2.16 -16.19 9.77
C ASN A 121 1.55 -16.06 11.16
N ILE A 122 0.59 -15.15 11.30
CA ILE A 122 0.03 -14.79 12.59
C ILE A 122 -1.49 -14.67 12.50
N THR A 123 -2.16 -15.07 13.56
CA THR A 123 -3.60 -14.84 13.73
C THR A 123 -3.77 -13.56 14.54
N LEU A 124 -4.40 -12.54 13.95
CA LEU A 124 -4.60 -11.23 14.57
C LEU A 124 -5.74 -11.24 15.57
N PHE A 125 -6.82 -11.96 15.26
CA PHE A 125 -7.91 -12.21 16.19
C PHE A 125 -8.62 -13.50 15.83
N GLY A 126 -9.31 -14.06 16.81
CA GLY A 126 -10.18 -15.22 16.62
C GLY A 126 -9.42 -16.52 16.38
N ALA A 127 -10.06 -17.45 15.67
CA ALA A 127 -9.52 -18.78 15.38
C ALA A 127 -9.32 -18.98 13.87
N CYS A 128 -8.06 -19.21 13.53
CA CYS A 128 -7.47 -19.62 12.27
C CYS A 128 -6.43 -20.69 12.62
#